data_AF-A0AAI8XPX0-F1
#
_entry.id   AF-A0AAI8XPX0-F1
#
_cell.length_a   1.000
_cell.length_b   1.000
_cell.length_c   1.000
_cell.angle_alpha   90.00
_cell.angle_beta   90.00
_cell.angle_gamma   90.00
#
_symmetry.space_group_name_H-M   'P 1'
#
loop_
_entity.id
_entity.type
_entity.pdbx_description
1 polymer ?
#
loop_
_entity_poly.entity_id
_entity_poly.type
_entity_poly.pdbx_seq_one_letter_code
_entity_poly.pdbx_strand_id
1 'polypeptide(L)'
;MTSTREGDLLRLIHVLWTALNELTSTRYLESQIRKDGLGWALPTPEHHHDDDWLTVDQIAFELGYSQSAIRNWPSRYGLKPVNGRYRWGDIQSVRQRQVRRRRANATAK
;
A
#
# COMPACT_ATOMS: atom_id res chain seq x y z
N MET A 1 9.44 -13.46 8.91
CA MET A 1 9.68 -14.20 7.65
C MET A 1 8.35 -14.41 6.98
N THR A 2 7.89 -13.46 6.17
CA THR A 2 6.77 -13.66 5.24
C THR A 2 7.16 -14.81 4.32
N SER A 3 6.33 -15.84 4.24
CA SER A 3 6.61 -17.07 3.49
C SER A 3 7.11 -16.73 2.09
N THR A 4 8.24 -17.32 1.70
CA THR A 4 8.88 -17.23 0.37
C THR A 4 7.88 -17.22 -0.78
N ARG A 5 6.81 -18.02 -0.69
CA ARG A 5 5.70 -18.08 -1.66
C ARG A 5 5.03 -16.74 -1.97
N GLU A 6 4.76 -15.91 -0.97
CA GLU A 6 4.11 -14.60 -1.17
C GLU A 6 5.06 -13.62 -1.88
N GLY A 7 6.35 -13.68 -1.53
CA GLY A 7 7.40 -12.92 -2.21
C GLY A 7 7.62 -13.37 -3.66
N ASP A 8 7.60 -14.68 -3.91
CA ASP A 8 7.76 -15.25 -5.25
C ASP A 8 6.55 -14.91 -6.14
N LEU A 9 5.34 -14.92 -5.58
CA LEU A 9 4.13 -14.52 -6.30
C LEU A 9 4.18 -13.04 -6.72
N LEU A 10 4.60 -12.15 -5.81
CA LEU A 10 4.74 -10.72 -6.12
C LEU A 10 5.81 -10.46 -7.19
N ARG A 11 6.92 -11.22 -7.16
CA ARG A 11 7.95 -11.15 -8.21
C ARG A 11 7.41 -11.59 -9.57
N LEU A 12 6.65 -12.69 -9.60
CA LEU A 12 6.02 -13.17 -10.84
C LEU A 12 5.04 -12.13 -11.39
N ILE A 13 4.18 -11.57 -10.54
CA ILE A 13 3.24 -10.52 -10.91
C ILE A 13 3.98 -9.29 -11.48
N HIS A 14 5.08 -8.88 -10.86
CA HIS A 14 5.90 -7.77 -11.32
C HIS A 14 6.48 -8.03 -12.72
N VAL A 15 7.10 -9.20 -12.94
CA VAL A 15 7.67 -9.58 -14.25
C VAL A 15 6.60 -9.59 -15.34
N LEU A 16 5.44 -10.20 -15.05
CA LEU A 16 4.34 -10.29 -16.01
C LEU A 16 3.77 -8.91 -16.36
N TRP A 17 3.64 -8.02 -15.38
CA TRP A 17 3.12 -6.67 -15.61
C TRP A 17 4.07 -5.81 -16.44
N THR A 18 5.37 -5.86 -16.16
CA THR A 18 6.38 -5.12 -16.94
C THR A 18 6.38 -5.58 -18.38
N ALA A 19 6.37 -6.90 -18.62
CA ALA A 19 6.27 -7.46 -19.97
C ALA A 19 4.96 -7.06 -20.68
N LEU A 20 3.83 -7.03 -19.96
CA LEU A 20 2.54 -6.60 -20.53
C LEU A 20 2.58 -5.12 -20.94
N ASN A 21 3.19 -4.26 -20.13
CA ASN A 21 3.25 -2.83 -20.33
C ASN A 21 4.16 -2.42 -21.50
N GLU A 22 5.17 -3.23 -21.82
CA GLU A 22 6.00 -3.06 -23.02
C GLU A 22 5.23 -3.39 -24.31
N LEU A 23 4.24 -4.30 -24.23
CA LEU A 23 3.50 -4.78 -25.38
C LEU A 23 2.18 -4.03 -25.61
N THR A 24 1.55 -3.50 -24.55
CA THR A 24 0.26 -2.85 -24.64
C THR A 24 -0.02 -1.91 -23.46
N SER A 25 -0.98 -0.99 -23.63
CA SER A 25 -1.42 -0.14 -22.53
C SER A 25 -2.16 -0.95 -21.47
N THR A 26 -1.64 -0.93 -20.25
CA THR A 26 -2.22 -1.65 -19.10
C THR A 26 -3.31 -0.85 -18.36
N ARG A 27 -3.62 0.39 -18.78
CA ARG A 27 -4.53 1.30 -18.07
C ARG A 27 -5.93 0.73 -17.82
N TYR A 28 -6.49 0.05 -18.82
CA TYR A 28 -7.82 -0.56 -18.69
C TYR A 28 -7.80 -1.74 -17.70
N LEU A 29 -6.76 -2.59 -17.80
CA LEU A 29 -6.56 -3.71 -16.89
C LEU A 29 -6.31 -3.25 -15.45
N GLU A 30 -5.51 -2.19 -15.28
CA GLU A 30 -5.26 -1.55 -13.99
C GLU A 30 -6.57 -1.07 -13.35
N SER A 31 -7.39 -0.34 -14.12
CA SER A 31 -8.69 0.14 -13.66
C SER A 31 -9.60 -1.02 -13.22
N GLN A 32 -9.58 -2.14 -13.95
CA GLN A 32 -10.40 -3.30 -13.63
C GLN A 32 -9.91 -4.01 -12.35
N ILE A 33 -8.59 -4.23 -12.21
CA ILE A 33 -7.96 -4.81 -11.01
C ILE A 33 -8.28 -3.97 -9.77
N ARG A 34 -8.24 -2.65 -9.88
CA ARG A 34 -8.60 -1.73 -8.79
C ARG A 34 -10.09 -1.81 -8.45
N LYS A 35 -10.98 -1.87 -9.47
CA LYS A 35 -12.43 -2.03 -9.27
C LYS A 35 -12.78 -3.33 -8.54
N ASP A 36 -12.01 -4.38 -8.80
CA ASP A 36 -12.18 -5.69 -8.18
C ASP A 36 -11.52 -5.78 -6.78
N GLY A 37 -10.96 -4.69 -6.26
CA GLY A 37 -10.33 -4.62 -4.94
C GLY A 37 -8.96 -5.31 -4.87
N LEU A 38 -8.38 -5.67 -6.02
CA LEU A 38 -7.13 -6.40 -6.15
C LEU A 38 -5.92 -5.47 -6.37
N GLY A 39 -6.01 -4.20 -5.97
CA GLY A 39 -4.94 -3.20 -6.14
C GLY A 39 -3.60 -3.59 -5.49
N TRP A 40 -3.61 -4.54 -4.54
CA TRP A 40 -2.39 -5.11 -3.95
C TRP A 40 -1.53 -5.90 -4.96
N ALA A 41 -2.10 -6.33 -6.08
CA ALA A 41 -1.44 -7.08 -7.14
C ALA A 41 -0.92 -6.19 -8.28
N LEU A 42 -1.07 -4.87 -8.19
CA LEU A 42 -0.45 -3.97 -9.16
C LEU A 42 0.99 -3.71 -8.75
N PRO A 43 1.97 -4.01 -9.63
CA PRO A 43 3.34 -3.59 -9.39
C PRO A 43 3.38 -2.09 -9.64
N THR A 44 3.19 -1.34 -8.58
CA THR A 44 3.37 0.11 -8.59
C THR A 44 4.85 0.40 -8.86
N PRO A 45 5.19 1.24 -9.85
CA PRO A 45 6.57 1.63 -10.13
C PRO A 45 7.25 2.36 -8.96
N GLU A 46 6.46 2.87 -8.01
CA GLU A 46 6.91 3.69 -6.91
C GLU A 46 6.83 2.89 -5.61
N HIS A 47 7.85 2.07 -5.33
CA HIS A 47 8.14 1.79 -3.93
C HIS A 47 8.57 3.11 -3.31
N HIS A 48 7.64 3.79 -2.63
CA HIS A 48 7.99 4.96 -1.86
C HIS A 48 9.14 4.59 -0.91
N HIS A 49 10.23 5.34 -0.98
CA HIS A 49 11.30 5.21 0.00
C HIS A 49 10.72 5.57 1.37
N ASP A 50 11.26 5.01 2.45
CA ASP A 50 10.76 5.31 3.80
C ASP A 50 10.82 6.81 4.13
N ASP A 51 11.69 7.57 3.44
CA ASP A 51 11.85 9.01 3.56
C ASP A 51 10.95 9.85 2.65
N ASP A 52 10.12 9.21 1.82
CA ASP A 52 9.20 9.93 0.94
C ASP A 52 8.09 10.58 1.76
N TRP A 53 7.79 11.84 1.41
CA TRP A 53 6.76 12.64 2.06
C TRP A 53 5.55 12.79 1.17
N LEU A 54 4.47 12.13 1.56
CA LEU A 54 3.25 12.03 0.76
C LEU A 54 2.14 12.89 1.33
N THR A 55 1.36 13.48 0.44
CA THR A 55 0.14 14.19 0.80
C THR A 55 -0.96 13.20 1.20
N VAL A 56 -1.97 13.71 1.92
CA VAL A 56 -3.18 12.94 2.26
C VAL A 56 -3.81 12.30 1.03
N ASP A 57 -3.83 13.00 -0.10
CA ASP A 57 -4.50 12.54 -1.32
C ASP A 57 -3.73 11.40 -1.97
N GLN A 58 -2.40 11.50 -2.02
CA GLN A 58 -1.53 10.42 -2.49
C GLN A 58 -1.68 9.19 -1.61
N ILE A 59 -1.65 9.34 -0.28
CA ILE A 59 -1.81 8.21 0.66
C ILE A 59 -3.18 7.56 0.52
N ALA A 60 -4.24 8.38 0.39
CA ALA A 60 -5.60 7.92 0.20
C ALA A 60 -5.75 7.10 -1.09
N PHE A 61 -5.16 7.60 -2.18
CA PHE A 61 -5.12 6.92 -3.47
C PHE A 61 -4.33 5.59 -3.38
N GLU A 62 -3.14 5.60 -2.78
CA GLU A 62 -2.25 4.44 -2.72
C GLU A 62 -2.76 3.32 -1.84
N LEU A 63 -3.42 3.67 -0.74
CA LEU A 63 -3.85 2.70 0.26
C LEU A 63 -5.35 2.40 0.20
N GLY A 64 -6.10 3.04 -0.71
CA GLY A 64 -7.54 2.86 -0.87
C GLY A 64 -8.35 3.37 0.32
N TYR A 65 -7.88 4.39 1.03
CA TYR A 65 -8.60 5.03 2.13
C TYR A 65 -9.28 6.31 1.67
N SER A 66 -10.29 6.77 2.41
CA SER A 66 -10.79 8.14 2.25
C SER A 66 -9.80 9.14 2.84
N GLN A 67 -9.71 10.34 2.26
CA GLN A 67 -8.89 11.44 2.80
C GLN A 67 -9.24 11.73 4.26
N SER A 68 -10.52 11.70 4.63
CA SER A 68 -10.99 11.87 6.01
C SER A 68 -10.46 10.81 6.96
N ALA A 69 -10.33 9.56 6.51
CA ALA A 69 -9.74 8.50 7.31
C ALA A 69 -8.25 8.79 7.59
N ILE A 70 -7.49 9.25 6.58
CA ILE A 70 -6.08 9.61 6.72
C ILE A 70 -5.89 10.84 7.63
N ARG A 71 -6.75 11.87 7.50
CA ARG A 71 -6.69 13.08 8.35
C ARG A 71 -6.83 12.79 9.84
N ASN A 72 -7.46 11.67 10.20
CA ASN A 72 -7.59 11.24 11.60
C ASN A 72 -6.40 10.38 12.11
N TRP A 73 -5.44 10.06 11.25
CA TRP A 73 -4.28 9.24 11.63
C TRP A 73 -3.35 9.86 12.69
N PRO A 74 -3.14 11.19 12.75
CA PRO A 74 -2.35 11.80 13.82
C PRO A 74 -2.90 11.45 15.21
N SER A 75 -4.21 11.64 15.41
CA SER A 75 -4.86 11.34 16.68
C SER A 75 -4.92 9.83 16.96
N ARG A 76 -5.13 9.02 15.91
CA ARG A 76 -5.38 7.57 16.09
C ARG A 76 -4.11 6.73 16.24
N TYR A 77 -3.03 7.16 15.61
CA TYR A 77 -1.79 6.39 15.50
C TYR A 77 -0.55 7.14 15.95
N GLY A 78 -0.67 8.41 16.35
CA GLY A 78 0.45 9.23 16.82
C GLY A 78 1.36 9.70 15.68
N LEU A 79 0.86 9.77 14.44
CA LEU A 79 1.62 10.29 13.30
C LEU A 79 1.77 11.81 13.40
N LYS A 80 2.94 12.33 13.04
CA LYS A 80 3.21 13.78 12.99
C LYS A 80 3.41 14.22 11.54
N PRO A 81 2.39 14.80 10.89
CA PRO A 81 2.58 15.34 9.56
C PRO A 81 3.49 16.59 9.62
N VAL A 82 4.34 16.74 8.62
CA VAL A 82 5.16 17.94 8.41
C VAL A 82 4.62 18.62 7.16
N ASN A 83 4.18 19.87 7.28
CA ASN A 83 3.56 20.63 6.18
C ASN A 83 2.42 19.88 5.47
N GLY A 84 1.58 19.17 6.24
CA GLY A 84 0.46 18.39 5.71
C GLY A 84 0.85 17.11 4.97
N ARG A 85 2.12 16.71 5.01
CA ARG A 85 2.63 15.47 4.43
C ARG A 85 3.06 14.48 5.50
N TYR A 86 3.00 13.21 5.17
CA TYR A 86 3.39 12.11 6.04
C TYR A 86 4.56 11.36 5.43
N ARG A 87 5.53 11.00 6.28
CA ARG A 87 6.65 10.15 5.89
C ARG A 87 6.18 8.72 5.68
N TRP A 88 6.56 8.12 4.57
CA TRP A 88 6.10 6.77 4.19
C TRP A 88 6.51 5.70 5.20
N GLY A 89 7.71 5.76 5.77
CA GLY A 89 8.17 4.83 6.79
C GLY A 89 7.30 4.81 8.05
N ASP A 90 6.74 5.96 8.43
CA ASP A 90 5.84 6.06 9.59
C ASP A 90 4.48 5.41 9.26
N ILE A 91 3.99 5.62 8.04
CA ILE A 91 2.76 4.98 7.54
C ILE A 91 2.93 3.45 7.52
N GLN A 92 4.06 2.95 7.00
CA GLN A 92 4.38 1.53 7.01
C GLN A 92 4.42 0.96 8.43
N SER A 93 5.03 1.69 9.38
CA SER A 93 5.07 1.29 10.79
C SER A 93 3.68 1.13 11.40
N VAL A 94 2.74 2.05 11.09
CA VAL A 94 1.34 1.95 11.52
C VAL A 94 0.67 0.71 10.94
N ARG A 95 0.83 0.47 9.64
CA ARG A 95 0.24 -0.70 8.96
C ARG A 95 0.77 -2.01 9.53
N GLN A 96 2.08 -2.12 9.76
CA GLN A 96 2.67 -3.30 10.38
C GLN A 96 2.11 -3.55 11.79
N ARG A 97 1.92 -2.48 12.59
CA ARG A 97 1.28 -2.57 13.91
C ARG A 97 -0.14 -3.12 13.83
N GLN A 98 -0.92 -2.66 12.85
CA GLN A 98 -2.29 -3.15 12.63
C GLN A 98 -2.32 -4.62 12.23
N VAL A 99 -1.43 -5.05 11.32
CA VAL A 99 -1.32 -6.46 10.90
C VAL A 99 -0.96 -7.35 12.10
N ARG A 100 0.02 -6.93 12.93
CA ARG A 100 0.41 -7.66 14.15
C ARG A 100 -0.77 -7.79 15.12
N ARG A 101 -1.53 -6.72 15.37
CA ARG A 101 -2.72 -6.75 16.23
C ARG A 101 -3.81 -7.67 15.70
N ARG A 102 -4.10 -7.63 14.39
CA ARG A 102 -5.09 -8.53 13.76
C ARG A 102 -4.69 -9.99 13.90
N ARG A 103 -3.42 -10.31 13.69
CA ARG A 103 -2.89 -11.68 13.85
C ARG A 103 -3.00 -12.16 15.30
N ALA A 104 -2.59 -11.33 16.26
CA ALA A 104 -2.69 -11.66 17.69
C ALA A 104 -4.15 -11.95 18.11
N ASN A 105 -5.11 -11.14 17.65
CA ASN A 105 -6.53 -11.34 17.95
C ASN A 105 -7.11 -12.60 17.29
N ALA A 106 -6.57 -13.03 16.14
CA ALA A 106 -7.00 -14.24 15.45
C ALA A 106 -6.43 -15.53 16.08
N THR A 107 -5.35 -15.43 16.87
CA THR A 107 -4.74 -16.59 17.57
C THR A 107 -5.26 -16.76 18.99
N ALA A 108 -5.92 -15.75 19.55
CA ALA A 108 -6.50 -15.77 20.88
C ALA A 108 -7.97 -16.27 20.92
N LYS A 109 -8.48 -16.76 19.79
CA LYS A 109 -9.85 -17.25 19.62
C LYS A 109 -9.81 -18.71 19.19
#